data_AF-A0A1J3DBZ6-F1
#
_entry.id   AF-A0A1J3DBZ6-F1
#
_cell.length_a   1.000
_cell.length_b   1.000
_cell.length_c   1.000
_cell.angle_alpha   90.00
_cell.angle_beta   90.00
_cell.angle_gamma   90.00
#
_symmetry.space_group_name_H-M   'P 1'
#
loop_
_entity.id
_entity.type
_entity.pdbx_description
1 polymer ?
#
loop_
_entity_poly.entity_id
_entity_poly.type
_entity_poly.pdbx_seq_one_letter_code
_entity_poly.pdbx_strand_id
1 'polypeptide(L)'
;SLSLSLSLSEVCVMDHDQQSSPAVIITDLVLVDGVYAVVALTGDGELQSVGQERRQLAMKKDVIGFVVEGKQIRVKAVVERGGGGICCGESDGDFTRKDFVFEPLYEDAKNRWCYSLRRYLDSLGRPKRLLVFVNPFGGKKSAKKIFLEKVKPLLEDADIQLDVQETKYQLHANEIV
;
A
#
# COMPACT_ATOMS: atom_id res chain seq x y z
N SER A 1 54.26 -40.93 -33.61
CA SER A 1 53.61 -40.21 -32.50
C SER A 1 52.45 -39.43 -33.08
N LEU A 2 51.21 -39.90 -32.99
CA LEU A 2 50.31 -40.04 -31.83
C LEU A 2 49.19 -39.01 -32.01
N SER A 3 47.96 -39.53 -32.04
CA SER A 3 46.70 -38.82 -32.24
C SER A 3 46.17 -38.14 -30.97
N LEU A 4 45.07 -37.38 -31.14
CA LEU A 4 44.08 -36.93 -30.14
C LEU A 4 44.52 -35.69 -29.32
N SER A 5 43.68 -34.70 -29.00
CA SER A 5 42.22 -34.54 -29.05
C SER A 5 41.89 -33.05 -28.87
N LEU A 6 40.82 -32.57 -29.52
CA LEU A 6 40.15 -31.31 -29.17
C LEU A 6 39.49 -31.45 -27.79
N SER A 7 39.78 -30.55 -26.85
CA SER A 7 38.92 -30.35 -25.67
C SER A 7 38.27 -28.97 -25.75
N LEU A 8 36.98 -28.97 -26.08
CA LEU A 8 36.06 -27.90 -25.72
C LEU A 8 35.97 -27.89 -24.18
N SER A 9 36.45 -26.83 -23.54
CA SER A 9 35.99 -26.49 -22.19
C SER A 9 35.00 -25.36 -22.32
N GLU A 10 33.73 -25.71 -22.11
CA GLU A 10 32.63 -24.78 -21.82
C GLU A 10 33.10 -23.76 -20.78
N VAL A 11 33.25 -22.51 -21.20
CA VAL A 11 33.25 -21.41 -20.24
C VAL A 11 31.79 -21.11 -19.98
N CYS A 12 31.32 -21.56 -18.82
CA CYS A 12 30.01 -21.25 -18.28
C CYS A 12 29.73 -19.75 -18.41
N VAL A 13 28.65 -19.45 -19.11
CA VAL A 13 27.97 -18.17 -19.09
C VAL A 13 27.63 -17.88 -17.63
N MET A 14 28.29 -16.89 -17.03
CA MET A 14 27.79 -16.24 -15.84
C MET A 14 27.10 -14.97 -16.33
N ASP A 15 25.81 -15.07 -16.66
CA ASP A 15 24.91 -13.93 -16.65
C ASP A 15 24.93 -13.37 -15.22
N HIS A 16 25.84 -12.42 -14.98
CA HIS A 16 25.64 -11.49 -13.89
C HIS A 16 24.50 -10.59 -14.32
N ASP A 17 23.28 -10.98 -13.97
CA ASP A 17 22.21 -10.02 -13.76
C ASP A 17 22.76 -8.97 -12.79
N GLN A 18 23.23 -7.84 -13.34
CA GLN A 18 23.36 -6.61 -12.60
C GLN A 18 21.93 -6.21 -12.20
N GLN A 19 21.45 -6.81 -11.11
CA GLN A 19 20.26 -6.37 -10.42
C GLN A 19 20.57 -4.98 -9.87
N SER A 20 20.45 -3.97 -10.72
CA SER A 20 20.60 -2.56 -10.35
C SER A 20 19.66 -2.31 -9.18
N SER A 21 20.19 -1.90 -8.03
CA SER A 21 19.36 -1.56 -6.89
C SER A 21 18.35 -0.48 -7.31
N PRO A 22 17.07 -0.60 -6.91
CA PRO A 22 16.06 0.34 -7.34
C PRO A 22 16.44 1.75 -6.89
N ALA A 23 16.23 2.73 -7.78
CA ALA A 23 16.53 4.13 -7.49
C ALA A 23 15.82 4.59 -6.21
N VAL A 24 16.50 5.25 -5.30
CA VAL A 24 15.88 5.74 -4.05
C VAL A 24 15.24 7.10 -4.30
N ILE A 25 13.94 7.24 -4.01
CA ILE A 25 13.20 8.52 -4.15
C ILE A 25 13.56 9.44 -2.98
N ILE A 26 13.51 8.90 -1.76
CA ILE A 26 13.87 9.61 -0.55
C ILE A 26 14.38 8.61 0.49
N THR A 27 15.39 9.02 1.24
CA THR A 27 15.86 8.33 2.42
C THR A 27 16.23 9.34 3.49
N ASP A 28 15.89 9.04 4.74
CA ASP A 28 16.18 9.93 5.87
C ASP A 28 16.29 9.14 7.18
N LEU A 29 16.97 9.74 8.15
CA LEU A 29 16.95 9.29 9.54
C LEU A 29 15.71 9.86 10.22
N VAL A 30 14.89 9.01 10.81
CA VAL A 30 13.61 9.39 11.45
C VAL A 30 13.46 8.66 12.78
N LEU A 31 12.50 9.08 13.60
CA LEU A 31 12.11 8.37 14.81
C LEU A 31 10.95 7.42 14.49
N VAL A 32 11.13 6.14 14.79
CA VAL A 32 10.08 5.12 14.75
C VAL A 32 9.93 4.60 16.17
N ASP A 33 8.75 4.78 16.77
CA ASP A 33 8.46 4.40 18.16
C ASP A 33 9.51 4.96 19.16
N GLY A 34 10.00 6.18 18.90
CA GLY A 34 10.99 6.87 19.72
C GLY A 34 12.45 6.45 19.48
N VAL A 35 12.71 5.53 18.55
CA VAL A 35 14.05 5.02 18.21
C VAL A 35 14.46 5.50 16.83
N TYR A 36 15.72 5.90 16.68
CA TYR A 36 16.26 6.30 15.37
C TYR A 36 16.31 5.11 14.41
N ALA A 37 15.71 5.28 13.23
CA ALA A 37 15.72 4.32 12.14
C ALA A 37 15.90 5.03 10.80
N VAL A 38 16.52 4.35 9.85
CA VAL A 38 16.61 4.84 8.47
C VAL A 38 15.37 4.37 7.73
N VAL A 39 14.61 5.30 7.16
CA VAL A 39 13.46 5.00 6.31
C VAL A 39 13.78 5.42 4.88
N ALA A 40 13.38 4.60 3.93
CA ALA A 40 13.55 4.86 2.51
C ALA A 40 12.28 4.53 1.73
N LEU A 41 11.96 5.36 0.73
CA LEU A 41 11.01 5.05 -0.32
C LEU A 41 11.78 4.88 -1.62
N THR A 42 11.64 3.72 -2.26
CA THR A 42 12.31 3.38 -3.51
C THR A 42 11.42 3.64 -4.73
N GLY A 43 12.03 3.66 -5.91
CA GLY A 43 11.40 3.97 -7.19
C GLY A 43 10.43 2.90 -7.69
N ASP A 44 10.61 1.66 -7.25
CA ASP A 44 9.69 0.55 -7.42
C ASP A 44 8.53 0.56 -6.39
N GLY A 45 8.57 1.48 -5.42
CA GLY A 45 7.48 1.72 -4.49
C GLY A 45 7.55 0.92 -3.21
N GLU A 46 8.73 0.52 -2.78
CA GLU A 46 8.93 -0.10 -1.49
C GLU A 46 9.21 0.98 -0.44
N LEU A 47 8.34 1.08 0.55
CA LEU A 47 8.56 1.86 1.75
C LEU A 47 9.17 0.94 2.82
N GLN A 48 10.44 1.15 3.10
CA GLN A 48 11.21 0.27 3.98
C GLN A 48 11.84 1.04 5.13
N SER A 49 11.91 0.40 6.29
CA SER A 49 12.64 0.88 7.45
C SER A 49 13.70 -0.13 7.87
N VAL A 50 14.89 0.39 8.17
CA VAL A 50 16.01 -0.36 8.74
C VAL A 50 16.31 0.26 10.10
N GLY A 51 15.93 -0.48 11.14
CA GLY A 51 16.08 -0.12 12.55
C GLY A 51 16.08 -1.39 13.40
N GLN A 52 15.42 -1.38 14.56
CA GLN A 52 15.28 -2.59 15.38
C GLN A 52 14.40 -3.65 14.71
N GLU A 53 13.30 -3.23 14.07
CA GLU A 53 12.45 -4.10 13.27
C GLU A 53 12.50 -3.65 11.81
N ARG A 54 12.80 -4.58 10.91
CA ARG A 54 12.65 -4.32 9.49
C ARG A 54 11.16 -4.30 9.15
N ARG A 55 10.67 -3.16 8.67
CA ARG A 55 9.33 -3.04 8.07
C ARG A 55 9.46 -2.74 6.59
N GLN A 56 8.57 -3.33 5.81
CA GLN A 56 8.45 -3.12 4.38
C GLN A 56 6.97 -3.08 4.02
N LEU A 57 6.58 -2.11 3.20
CA LEU A 57 5.25 -1.94 2.66
C LEU A 57 5.36 -1.60 1.17
N ALA A 58 4.63 -2.33 0.33
CA ALA A 58 4.52 -1.99 -1.08
C ALA A 58 3.48 -0.86 -1.23
N MET A 59 3.92 0.32 -1.70
CA MET A 59 3.06 1.51 -1.86
C MET A 59 1.82 1.26 -2.73
N LYS A 60 1.94 0.37 -3.72
CA LYS A 60 0.83 0.01 -4.62
C LYS A 60 -0.16 -0.95 -3.97
N LYS A 61 0.33 -1.96 -3.25
CA LYS A 61 -0.48 -3.06 -2.71
C LYS A 61 -1.00 -2.75 -1.31
N ASP A 62 -0.12 -2.35 -0.40
CA ASP A 62 -0.39 -2.34 1.04
C ASP A 62 -0.83 -0.96 1.53
N VAL A 63 -0.24 0.11 0.98
CA VAL A 63 -0.54 1.48 1.41
C VAL A 63 -1.87 1.93 0.83
N ILE A 64 -2.73 2.47 1.69
CA ILE A 64 -4.04 3.02 1.34
C ILE A 64 -3.95 4.54 1.18
N GLY A 65 -3.25 5.20 2.11
CA GLY A 65 -3.06 6.64 2.14
C GLY A 65 -2.07 7.03 3.22
N PHE A 66 -1.94 8.32 3.50
CA PHE A 66 -1.17 8.78 4.65
C PHE A 66 -1.76 10.06 5.24
N VAL A 67 -1.47 10.33 6.50
CA VAL A 67 -1.89 11.55 7.20
C VAL A 67 -0.71 12.11 8.01
N VAL A 68 -0.71 13.43 8.20
CA VAL A 68 0.26 14.12 9.06
C VAL A 68 -0.42 14.47 10.38
N GLU A 69 0.14 13.97 11.48
CA GLU A 69 -0.38 14.15 12.85
C GLU A 69 0.69 14.89 13.68
N GLY A 70 0.64 16.22 13.65
CA GLY A 70 1.65 17.06 14.28
C GLY A 70 3.03 16.88 13.63
N LYS A 71 3.94 16.21 14.33
CA LYS A 71 5.30 15.89 13.84
C LYS A 71 5.39 14.52 13.17
N GLN A 72 4.39 13.66 13.37
CA GLN A 72 4.41 12.30 12.86
C GLN A 72 3.75 12.24 11.48
N ILE A 73 4.27 11.36 10.64
CA ILE A 73 3.65 10.92 9.41
C ILE A 73 3.15 9.50 9.65
N ARG A 74 1.83 9.29 9.52
CA ARG A 74 1.17 7.98 9.58
C ARG A 74 0.85 7.52 8.18
N VAL A 75 1.56 6.51 7.70
CA VAL A 75 1.22 5.79 6.47
C VAL A 75 0.18 4.72 6.82
N LYS A 76 -1.02 4.88 6.28
CA LYS A 76 -2.17 4.01 6.49
C LYS A 76 -2.04 2.81 5.57
N ALA A 77 -1.95 1.60 6.12
CA ALA A 77 -1.73 0.40 5.31
C ALA A 77 -2.55 -0.80 5.79
N VAL A 78 -2.90 -1.68 4.86
CA VAL A 78 -3.58 -2.94 5.11
C VAL A 78 -2.81 -4.05 4.41
N VAL A 79 -2.49 -5.10 5.17
CA VAL A 79 -1.73 -6.25 4.66
C VAL A 79 -2.54 -7.52 4.82
N GLU A 80 -2.42 -8.39 3.82
CA GLU A 80 -3.02 -9.71 3.82
C GLU A 80 -2.30 -10.62 4.84
N ARG A 81 -3.07 -11.34 5.65
CA ARG A 81 -2.57 -12.31 6.62
C ARG A 81 -2.36 -13.63 5.88
N GLY A 82 -1.14 -14.15 5.89
CA GLY A 82 -0.80 -15.44 5.27
C GLY A 82 -1.69 -16.56 5.81
N GLY A 83 -2.32 -17.31 4.89
CA GLY A 83 -3.44 -18.22 5.15
C GLY A 83 -3.14 -19.36 6.14
N GLY A 84 -4.12 -19.58 7.03
CA GLY A 84 -4.14 -20.68 7.99
C GLY A 84 -5.55 -20.94 8.56
N GLY A 85 -6.58 -20.87 7.72
CA GLY A 85 -7.96 -21.16 8.10
C GLY A 85 -8.54 -22.32 7.32
N ILE A 86 -8.68 -23.50 7.96
CA ILE A 86 -9.48 -24.61 7.45
C ILE A 86 -10.94 -24.33 7.83
N CYS A 87 -11.68 -23.57 7.01
CA CYS A 87 -13.12 -23.41 7.21
C CYS A 87 -13.83 -23.24 5.88
N CYS A 88 -14.91 -24.00 5.70
CA CYS A 88 -15.71 -24.08 4.48
C CYS A 88 -16.50 -22.79 4.23
N GLY A 89 -16.21 -22.12 3.12
CA GLY A 89 -16.85 -20.88 2.67
C GLY A 89 -15.78 -19.90 2.21
N GLU A 90 -15.81 -19.51 0.93
CA GLU A 90 -14.87 -18.63 0.23
C GLU A 90 -14.44 -17.44 1.11
N SER A 91 -13.37 -17.63 1.88
CA SER A 91 -12.86 -16.62 2.80
C SER A 91 -11.77 -15.86 2.07
N ASP A 92 -12.22 -14.78 1.45
CA ASP A 92 -11.43 -13.61 1.07
C ASP A 92 -10.39 -13.32 2.18
N GLY A 93 -9.13 -13.08 1.78
CA GLY A 93 -7.99 -13.06 2.68
C GLY A 93 -8.22 -12.21 3.94
N ASP A 94 -7.83 -12.72 5.11
CA ASP A 94 -7.91 -11.96 6.37
C ASP A 94 -6.95 -10.76 6.26
N PHE A 95 -7.50 -9.55 6.15
CA PHE A 95 -6.73 -8.32 6.02
C PHE A 95 -6.54 -7.65 7.38
N THR A 96 -5.31 -7.22 7.70
CA THR A 96 -4.98 -6.56 8.97
C THR A 96 -4.42 -5.17 8.73
N ARG A 97 -4.85 -4.20 9.56
CA ARG A 97 -4.32 -2.84 9.53
C ARG A 97 -2.88 -2.85 10.06
N LYS A 98 -1.95 -2.30 9.28
CA LYS A 98 -0.52 -2.25 9.60
C LYS A 98 0.05 -0.87 9.30
N ASP A 99 -0.50 0.12 10.00
CA ASP A 99 -0.02 1.50 9.87
C ASP A 99 1.47 1.58 10.21
N PHE A 100 2.19 2.39 9.43
CA PHE A 100 3.59 2.69 9.66
C PHE A 100 3.73 4.17 10.02
N VAL A 101 4.19 4.44 11.24
CA VAL A 101 4.29 5.79 11.80
C VAL A 101 5.75 6.12 12.01
N PHE A 102 6.17 7.28 11.54
CA PHE A 102 7.51 7.80 11.77
C PHE A 102 7.49 9.32 11.93
N GLU A 103 8.45 9.86 12.69
CA GLU A 103 8.65 11.28 12.92
C GLU A 103 9.97 11.74 12.28
N PRO A 104 9.89 12.53 11.19
CA PRO A 104 11.06 13.20 10.61
C PRO A 104 11.70 14.16 11.62
N LEU A 105 13.03 14.23 11.64
CA LEU A 105 13.77 15.01 12.66
C LEU A 105 13.60 16.52 12.54
N TYR A 106 13.28 17.01 11.35
CA TYR A 106 13.15 18.43 11.04
C TYR A 106 11.92 18.68 10.16
N GLU A 107 11.42 19.91 10.19
CA GLU A 107 10.22 20.30 9.42
C GLU A 107 10.44 20.13 7.90
N ASP A 108 11.62 20.49 7.39
CA ASP A 108 11.95 20.31 5.97
C ASP A 108 12.01 18.84 5.56
N ALA A 109 12.50 17.97 6.45
CA ALA A 109 12.47 16.53 6.22
C ALA A 109 11.02 16.02 6.12
N LYS A 110 10.14 16.48 7.00
CA LYS A 110 8.70 16.18 6.96
C LYS A 110 8.07 16.61 5.65
N ASN A 111 8.34 17.83 5.20
CA ASN A 111 7.81 18.36 3.93
C ASN A 111 8.28 17.53 2.72
N ARG A 112 9.56 17.12 2.68
CA ARG A 112 10.08 16.23 1.63
C ARG A 112 9.41 14.86 1.64
N TRP A 113 9.18 14.28 2.82
CA TRP A 113 8.45 13.02 2.95
C TRP A 113 7.01 13.12 2.48
N CYS A 114 6.27 14.15 2.92
CA CYS A 114 4.89 14.38 2.48
C CYS A 114 4.82 14.55 0.96
N TYR A 115 5.72 15.35 0.37
CA TYR A 115 5.80 15.55 -1.06
C TYR A 115 6.09 14.25 -1.81
N SER A 116 7.08 13.47 -1.38
CA SER A 116 7.47 12.22 -2.03
C SER A 116 6.37 11.15 -1.94
N LEU A 117 5.74 10.98 -0.78
CA LEU A 117 4.62 10.05 -0.59
C LEU A 117 3.43 10.45 -1.46
N ARG A 118 3.06 11.74 -1.47
CA ARG A 118 1.96 12.23 -2.28
C ARG A 118 2.23 12.03 -3.76
N ARG A 119 3.41 12.44 -4.24
CA ARG A 119 3.82 12.29 -5.63
C ARG A 119 3.79 10.82 -6.07
N TYR A 120 4.22 9.89 -5.22
CA TYR A 120 4.16 8.47 -5.53
C TYR A 120 2.72 7.96 -5.65
N LEU A 121 1.85 8.32 -4.70
CA LEU A 121 0.43 7.95 -4.75
C LEU A 121 -0.27 8.57 -5.97
N ASP A 122 0.01 9.82 -6.30
CA ASP A 122 -0.50 10.50 -7.50
C ASP A 122 -0.07 9.75 -8.77
N SER A 123 1.16 9.22 -8.82
CA SER A 123 1.64 8.41 -9.95
C SER A 123 0.89 7.08 -10.13
N LEU A 124 0.29 6.57 -9.06
CA LEU A 124 -0.63 5.42 -9.08
C LEU A 124 -2.07 5.83 -9.45
N GLY A 125 -2.29 7.11 -9.75
CA GLY A 125 -3.60 7.71 -10.00
C GLY A 125 -4.50 7.70 -8.76
N ARG A 126 -3.92 7.91 -7.57
CA ARG A 126 -4.65 8.04 -6.29
C ARG A 126 -4.60 9.50 -5.81
N PRO A 127 -5.63 9.98 -5.09
CA PRO A 127 -6.87 9.27 -4.73
C PRO A 127 -7.83 9.08 -5.92
N LYS A 128 -8.71 8.08 -5.81
CA LYS A 128 -9.78 7.81 -6.80
C LYS A 128 -11.05 8.60 -6.46
N ARG A 129 -12.00 8.63 -7.40
CA ARG A 129 -13.38 9.11 -7.16
C ARG A 129 -14.35 7.97 -7.45
N LEU A 130 -15.29 7.73 -6.53
CA LEU A 130 -16.31 6.69 -6.64
C LEU A 130 -17.71 7.29 -6.48
N LEU A 131 -18.62 6.88 -7.36
CA LEU A 131 -20.07 6.99 -7.15
C LEU A 131 -20.54 5.68 -6.50
N VAL A 132 -21.14 5.77 -5.32
CA VAL A 132 -21.58 4.62 -4.52
C VAL A 132 -23.09 4.65 -4.34
N PHE A 133 -23.76 3.64 -4.90
CA PHE A 133 -25.18 3.42 -4.64
C PHE A 133 -25.36 2.54 -3.40
N VAL A 134 -26.09 3.03 -2.40
CA VAL A 134 -26.41 2.29 -1.18
C VAL A 134 -27.89 1.93 -1.18
N ASN A 135 -28.22 0.65 -1.24
CA ASN A 135 -29.59 0.20 -1.03
C ASN A 135 -29.84 0.00 0.48
N PRO A 136 -30.59 0.91 1.17
CA PRO A 136 -30.76 0.84 2.62
C PRO A 136 -31.50 -0.43 3.09
N PHE A 137 -32.28 -1.07 2.21
CA PHE A 137 -33.00 -2.30 2.52
C PHE A 137 -32.16 -3.58 2.29
N GLY A 138 -30.97 -3.45 1.68
CA GLY A 138 -30.05 -4.56 1.44
C GLY A 138 -29.51 -5.19 2.73
N GLY A 139 -29.12 -6.47 2.65
CA GLY A 139 -28.45 -7.19 3.74
C GLY A 139 -29.24 -7.15 5.05
N LYS A 140 -30.51 -7.56 5.04
CA LYS A 140 -31.41 -7.47 6.21
C LYS A 140 -31.55 -6.03 6.75
N LYS A 141 -31.66 -5.03 5.86
CA LYS A 141 -31.77 -3.59 6.18
C LYS A 141 -30.56 -3.00 6.94
N SER A 142 -29.39 -3.62 6.81
CA SER A 142 -28.16 -3.16 7.49
C SER A 142 -27.17 -2.46 6.57
N ALA A 143 -27.41 -2.46 5.25
CA ALA A 143 -26.47 -1.93 4.26
C ALA A 143 -26.04 -0.48 4.52
N LYS A 144 -26.98 0.42 4.88
CA LYS A 144 -26.65 1.81 5.25
C LYS A 144 -25.71 1.88 6.45
N LYS A 145 -26.00 1.09 7.49
CA LYS A 145 -25.18 1.01 8.71
C LYS A 145 -23.78 0.48 8.38
N ILE A 146 -23.69 -0.62 7.64
CA ILE A 146 -22.43 -1.22 7.23
C ILE A 146 -21.61 -0.23 6.39
N PHE A 147 -22.24 0.46 5.44
CA PHE A 147 -21.55 1.43 4.61
C PHE A 147 -20.94 2.54 5.46
N LEU A 148 -21.73 3.15 6.37
CA LEU A 148 -21.26 4.26 7.20
C LEU A 148 -20.20 3.84 8.23
N GLU A 149 -20.36 2.68 8.86
CA GLU A 149 -19.49 2.25 9.97
C GLU A 149 -18.25 1.50 9.52
N LYS A 150 -18.28 0.83 8.36
CA LYS A 150 -17.19 -0.06 7.92
C LYS A 150 -16.56 0.36 6.60
N VAL A 151 -17.38 0.68 5.59
CA VAL A 151 -16.87 0.91 4.23
C VAL A 151 -16.36 2.34 4.05
N LYS A 152 -17.17 3.33 4.43
CA LYS A 152 -16.86 4.74 4.28
C LYS A 152 -15.54 5.13 4.96
N PRO A 153 -15.23 4.70 6.20
CA PRO A 153 -13.95 5.03 6.84
C PRO A 153 -12.73 4.52 6.06
N LEU A 154 -12.82 3.34 5.43
CA LEU A 154 -11.73 2.79 4.61
C LEU A 154 -11.49 3.59 3.34
N LEU A 155 -12.57 4.06 2.71
CA LEU A 155 -12.49 4.88 1.50
C LEU A 155 -11.97 6.28 1.82
N GLU A 156 -12.38 6.87 2.95
CA GLU A 156 -11.87 8.14 3.44
C GLU A 156 -10.38 8.05 3.81
N ASP A 157 -9.95 6.96 4.43
CA ASP A 157 -8.53 6.69 4.70
C ASP A 157 -7.66 6.62 3.44
N ALA A 158 -8.27 6.31 2.30
CA ALA A 158 -7.64 6.29 0.98
C ALA A 158 -7.70 7.64 0.25
N ASP A 159 -8.17 8.69 0.93
CA ASP A 159 -8.52 10.00 0.36
C ASP A 159 -9.50 9.91 -0.83
N ILE A 160 -10.26 8.81 -0.95
CA ILE A 160 -11.17 8.60 -2.08
C ILE A 160 -12.34 9.58 -1.99
N GLN A 161 -12.59 10.30 -3.09
CA GLN A 161 -13.75 11.17 -3.21
C GLN A 161 -15.01 10.33 -3.41
N LEU A 162 -16.00 10.48 -2.53
CA LEU A 162 -17.25 9.72 -2.57
C LEU A 162 -18.44 10.61 -2.93
N ASP A 163 -19.21 10.16 -3.92
CA ASP A 163 -20.58 10.60 -4.15
C ASP A 163 -21.49 9.43 -3.77
N VAL A 164 -22.33 9.59 -2.74
CA VAL A 164 -23.12 8.50 -2.17
C VAL A 164 -24.60 8.76 -2.40
N GLN A 165 -25.27 7.82 -3.07
CA GLN A 165 -26.68 7.91 -3.43
C GLN A 165 -27.45 6.73 -2.86
N GLU A 166 -28.48 7.00 -2.03
CA GLU A 166 -29.35 5.94 -1.54
C GLU A 166 -30.40 5.55 -2.59
N THR A 167 -30.52 4.25 -2.88
CA THR A 167 -31.56 3.77 -3.79
C THR A 167 -32.91 3.64 -3.08
N LYS A 168 -33.99 4.10 -3.71
CA LYS A 168 -35.32 4.13 -3.09
C LYS A 168 -36.17 2.89 -3.41
N TYR A 169 -36.00 2.34 -4.61
CA TYR A 169 -36.75 1.21 -5.14
C TYR A 169 -35.86 0.37 -6.07
N GLN A 170 -36.36 -0.80 -6.48
CA GLN A 170 -35.68 -1.68 -7.42
C GLN A 170 -35.44 -0.96 -8.75
N LEU A 171 -34.25 -1.12 -9.35
CA LEU A 171 -33.82 -0.47 -10.60
C LEU A 171 -33.55 1.05 -10.52
N HIS A 172 -33.77 1.73 -9.39
CA HIS A 172 -33.50 3.17 -9.25
C HIS A 172 -32.06 3.57 -9.60
N ALA A 173 -31.07 2.70 -9.33
CA ALA A 173 -29.68 2.98 -9.68
C ALA A 173 -29.48 3.16 -11.20
N ASN A 174 -30.20 2.39 -12.02
CA ASN A 174 -30.10 2.46 -13.49
C ASN A 174 -30.69 3.76 -14.08
N GLU A 175 -31.54 4.47 -13.33
CA GLU A 175 -32.13 5.73 -13.77
C GLU A 175 -31.21 6.93 -13.50
N ILE A 176 -30.17 6.74 -12.68
CA ILE A 176 -29.25 7.80 -12.25
C ILE A 176 -27.99 7.86 -13.13
N VAL A 177 -27.62 6.75 -13.78
CA VAL A 177 -26.41 6.59 -14.63
C VAL A 177 -26.78 6.56 -16.11
#